data_AF-A0A936XW23-F1
#
_entry.id   AF-A0A936XW23-F1
#
_cell.length_a   1.000
_cell.length_b   1.000
_cell.length_c   1.000
_cell.angle_alpha   90.00
_cell.angle_beta   90.00
_cell.angle_gamma   90.00
#
_symmetry.space_group_name_H-M   'P 1'
#
loop_
_entity.id
_entity.type
_entity.pdbx_description
1 polymer ?
#
loop_
_entity_poly.entity_id
_entity_poly.type
_entity_poly.pdbx_seq_one_letter_code
_entity_poly.pdbx_strand_id
1 'polypeptide(L)'
;MEEKAAKQSSGSSSMVKNVVVGVLTPVLAATIIYFLGFNNRDDGKAGFKKKKEATEKAWSAYLQNRGIFSTVMKDLGKSGDIEVTRNNINHEIDVTIDNMENIKKEPDADQRVYSSVDIIMQQMKEMKGIMNKFLDDMAAFAATNPTEEEGMKFIKGRGDDLKLQMTQLRQRDSLRLAVFYDGLNKDYKTTLPTSTDLPGTK
;
A
#
# COMPACT_ATOMS: atom_id res chain seq x y z
N MET A 1 -46.39 -23.87 -38.16
CA MET A 1 -46.68 -23.29 -36.84
C MET A 1 -45.37 -22.77 -36.29
N GLU A 2 -45.29 -21.45 -36.11
CA GLU A 2 -44.35 -20.78 -35.21
C GLU A 2 -44.48 -21.40 -33.80
N GLU A 3 -43.43 -21.52 -32.99
CA GLU A 3 -43.04 -20.44 -32.07
C GLU A 3 -41.55 -20.49 -31.68
N LYS A 4 -40.98 -19.28 -31.50
CA LYS A 4 -39.60 -18.95 -31.08
C LYS A 4 -39.44 -18.98 -29.56
N ALA A 5 -38.19 -19.14 -29.11
CA ALA A 5 -37.46 -18.34 -28.08
C ALA A 5 -36.48 -19.27 -27.29
N ALA A 6 -35.25 -18.92 -26.91
CA ALA A 6 -34.46 -17.69 -27.05
C ALA A 6 -32.96 -18.03 -27.06
N LYS A 7 -32.19 -17.14 -27.69
CA LYS A 7 -30.72 -17.03 -27.58
C LYS A 7 -30.29 -16.80 -26.13
N GLN A 8 -29.14 -17.37 -25.76
CA GLN A 8 -28.19 -16.64 -24.92
C GLN A 8 -26.76 -16.91 -25.39
N SER A 9 -26.15 -15.89 -25.99
CA SER A 9 -24.72 -15.85 -26.28
C SER A 9 -23.95 -15.50 -25.00
N SER A 10 -22.72 -15.99 -24.86
CA SER A 10 -21.54 -15.09 -24.79
C SER A 10 -20.24 -15.88 -24.63
N GLY A 11 -19.55 -16.04 -25.76
CA GLY A 11 -18.11 -16.22 -25.75
C GLY A 11 -17.44 -14.92 -25.34
N SER A 12 -16.87 -14.87 -24.14
CA SER A 12 -15.98 -13.79 -23.70
C SER A 12 -14.86 -14.28 -22.75
N SER A 13 -14.81 -15.57 -22.41
CA SER A 13 -13.87 -16.10 -21.42
C SER A 13 -12.57 -16.66 -22.02
N SER A 14 -12.59 -17.20 -23.25
CA SER A 14 -11.40 -17.85 -23.84
C SER A 14 -10.42 -16.87 -24.52
N MET A 15 -10.93 -15.79 -25.11
CA MET A 15 -10.10 -14.82 -25.83
C MET A 15 -9.26 -13.97 -24.87
N VAL A 16 -9.81 -13.57 -23.72
CA VAL A 16 -9.08 -12.83 -22.68
C VAL A 16 -7.99 -13.69 -22.03
N LYS A 17 -8.27 -14.98 -21.75
CA LYS A 17 -7.26 -15.91 -21.21
C LYS A 17 -6.08 -16.11 -22.17
N ASN A 18 -6.33 -16.19 -23.48
CA ASN A 18 -5.26 -16.35 -24.47
C ASN A 18 -4.46 -15.07 -24.72
N VAL A 19 -5.08 -13.89 -24.61
CA VAL A 19 -4.38 -12.59 -24.69
C VAL A 19 -3.53 -12.36 -23.43
N VAL A 20 -4.06 -12.70 -22.24
CA VAL A 20 -3.35 -12.61 -20.96
C VAL A 20 -2.15 -13.56 -20.95
N VAL A 21 -2.32 -14.81 -21.37
CA VAL A 21 -1.21 -15.79 -21.41
C VAL A 21 -0.23 -15.51 -22.56
N GLY A 22 -0.70 -15.01 -23.70
CA GLY A 22 0.14 -14.72 -24.87
C GLY A 22 0.98 -13.45 -24.78
N VAL A 23 0.57 -12.46 -23.97
CA VAL A 23 1.28 -11.18 -23.82
C VAL A 23 2.09 -11.11 -22.51
N LEU A 24 1.58 -11.67 -21.40
CA LEU A 24 2.31 -11.61 -20.12
C LEU A 24 3.51 -12.53 -20.06
N THR A 25 3.46 -13.72 -20.67
CA THR A 25 4.57 -14.68 -20.57
C THR A 25 5.83 -14.23 -21.31
N PRO A 26 5.76 -13.68 -22.55
CA PRO A 26 6.94 -13.13 -23.22
C PRO A 26 7.45 -11.84 -22.56
N VAL A 27 6.56 -10.98 -22.04
CA VAL A 27 6.96 -9.75 -21.33
C VAL A 27 7.63 -10.11 -20.01
N LEU A 28 7.14 -11.08 -19.25
CA LEU A 28 7.81 -11.60 -18.06
C LEU A 28 9.14 -12.28 -18.42
N ALA A 29 9.20 -13.09 -19.47
CA ALA A 29 10.45 -13.72 -19.90
C ALA A 29 11.49 -12.70 -20.40
N ALA A 30 11.09 -11.69 -21.17
CA ALA A 30 11.95 -10.60 -21.62
C ALA A 30 12.38 -9.69 -20.47
N THR A 31 11.50 -9.42 -19.49
CA THR A 31 11.86 -8.71 -18.26
C THR A 31 12.82 -9.54 -17.43
N ILE A 32 12.62 -10.86 -17.31
CA ILE A 32 13.54 -11.76 -16.61
C ILE A 32 14.89 -11.83 -17.32
N ILE A 33 14.94 -11.90 -18.65
CA ILE A 33 16.19 -11.93 -19.43
C ILE A 33 16.92 -10.57 -19.36
N TYR A 34 16.19 -9.45 -19.43
CA TYR A 34 16.74 -8.10 -19.30
C TYR A 34 17.19 -7.78 -17.87
N PHE A 35 16.50 -8.29 -16.84
CA PHE A 35 16.78 -8.05 -15.42
C PHE A 35 17.76 -9.07 -14.81
N LEU A 36 17.92 -10.26 -15.41
CA LEU A 36 18.91 -11.27 -15.00
C LEU A 36 20.26 -11.17 -15.73
N GLY A 37 20.39 -10.33 -16.76
CA GLY A 37 21.71 -9.95 -17.30
C GLY A 37 22.67 -11.13 -17.53
N PHE A 38 22.20 -12.25 -18.08
CA PHE A 38 23.01 -13.44 -18.36
C PHE A 38 23.94 -13.27 -19.58
N ASN A 39 24.62 -12.12 -19.69
CA ASN A 39 25.75 -11.93 -20.58
C ASN A 39 26.89 -11.25 -19.81
N ASN A 40 27.52 -12.02 -18.92
CA ASN A 40 28.96 -12.30 -18.88
C ASN A 40 29.45 -12.64 -17.46
N ARG A 41 30.56 -13.38 -17.45
CA ARG A 41 31.12 -14.19 -16.36
C ARG A 41 31.58 -13.34 -15.16
N ASP A 42 31.45 -13.91 -13.97
CA ASP A 42 31.90 -13.46 -12.64
C ASP A 42 31.30 -12.16 -12.03
N ASP A 43 30.92 -11.16 -12.81
CA ASP A 43 30.27 -9.93 -12.29
C ASP A 43 28.83 -10.13 -11.81
N GLY A 44 28.15 -11.18 -12.32
CA GLY A 44 26.75 -11.47 -11.99
C GLY A 44 26.51 -11.84 -10.53
N LYS A 45 27.47 -12.49 -9.84
CA LYS A 45 27.31 -12.87 -8.42
C LYS A 45 27.53 -11.68 -7.49
N ALA A 46 28.54 -10.85 -7.76
CA ALA A 46 28.81 -9.66 -6.97
C ALA A 46 27.71 -8.60 -7.16
N GLY A 47 27.27 -8.38 -8.40
CA GLY A 47 26.13 -7.51 -8.72
C GLY A 47 24.82 -7.99 -8.10
N PHE A 48 24.54 -9.30 -8.16
CA PHE A 48 23.36 -9.89 -7.50
C PHE A 48 23.41 -9.73 -5.98
N LYS A 49 24.56 -9.98 -5.35
CA LYS A 49 24.74 -9.80 -3.90
C LYS A 49 24.53 -8.35 -3.49
N LYS A 50 25.13 -7.40 -4.21
CA LYS A 50 24.94 -5.96 -3.97
C LYS A 50 23.48 -5.55 -4.09
N LYS A 51 22.80 -5.99 -5.15
CA LYS A 51 21.37 -5.73 -5.37
C LYS A 51 20.51 -6.31 -4.26
N LYS A 52 20.81 -7.55 -3.83
CA LYS A 52 20.13 -8.21 -2.71
C LYS A 52 20.27 -7.42 -1.42
N GLU A 53 21.50 -7.04 -1.05
CA GLU A 53 21.77 -6.27 0.17
C GLU A 53 21.08 -4.91 0.15
N ALA A 54 21.14 -4.18 -0.97
CA ALA A 54 20.43 -2.91 -1.14
C ALA A 54 18.90 -3.09 -1.03
N THR A 55 18.37 -4.16 -1.62
CA THR A 55 16.94 -4.51 -1.56
C THR A 55 16.49 -4.83 -0.13
N GLU A 56 17.23 -5.66 0.60
CA GLU A 56 16.92 -6.03 1.98
C GLU A 56 16.98 -4.80 2.91
N LYS A 57 17.98 -3.93 2.71
CA LYS A 57 18.12 -2.67 3.43
C LYS A 57 16.94 -1.73 3.16
N ALA A 58 16.62 -1.49 1.88
CA ALA A 58 15.52 -0.63 1.49
C ALA A 58 14.17 -1.16 1.99
N TRP A 59 13.96 -2.48 1.95
CA TRP A 59 12.76 -3.13 2.49
C TRP A 59 12.64 -2.97 4.01
N SER A 60 13.74 -3.13 4.73
CA SER A 60 13.77 -2.95 6.18
C SER A 60 13.44 -1.51 6.58
N ALA A 61 14.02 -0.53 5.88
CA ALA A 61 13.69 0.88 6.08
C ALA A 61 12.21 1.19 5.76
N TYR A 62 11.67 0.58 4.71
CA TYR A 62 10.26 0.68 4.34
C TYR A 62 9.35 0.18 5.47
N LEU A 63 9.66 -0.97 6.05
CA LEU A 63 8.90 -1.52 7.16
C LEU A 63 9.04 -0.69 8.43
N GLN A 64 10.25 -0.25 8.78
CA GLN A 64 10.49 0.58 9.95
C GLN A 64 9.64 1.87 9.91
N ASN A 65 9.62 2.57 8.78
CA ASN A 65 8.80 3.78 8.61
C ASN A 65 7.31 3.50 8.77
N ARG A 66 6.81 2.37 8.25
CA ARG A 66 5.41 1.95 8.47
C ARG A 66 5.14 1.62 9.94
N GLY A 67 6.10 1.02 10.64
CA GLY A 67 6.00 0.70 12.06
C GLY A 67 5.90 1.97 12.92
N ILE A 68 6.80 2.93 12.70
CA ILE A 68 6.81 4.22 13.41
C ILE A 68 5.47 4.94 13.21
N PHE A 69 5.05 5.07 11.95
CA PHE A 69 3.78 5.72 11.62
C PHE A 69 2.59 5.07 12.33
N SER A 70 2.51 3.73 12.31
CA SER A 70 1.45 2.98 12.99
C SER A 70 1.42 3.25 14.50
N THR A 71 2.58 3.27 15.16
CA THR A 71 2.69 3.57 16.59
C THR A 71 2.22 4.99 16.89
N VAL A 72 2.71 5.98 16.14
CA VAL A 72 2.33 7.38 16.35
C VAL A 72 0.83 7.57 16.14
N MET A 73 0.26 7.02 15.06
CA MET A 73 -1.19 7.15 14.80
C MET A 73 -2.07 6.54 15.89
N LYS A 74 -1.63 5.45 16.55
CA LYS A 74 -2.36 4.90 17.72
C LYS A 74 -2.39 5.87 18.90
N ASP A 75 -1.35 6.68 19.05
CA ASP A 75 -1.22 7.65 20.14
C ASP A 75 -1.93 8.99 19.86
N LEU A 76 -2.26 9.30 18.60
CA LEU A 76 -2.90 10.57 18.21
C LEU A 76 -4.35 10.75 18.70
N GLY A 77 -5.01 9.67 19.16
CA GLY A 77 -6.36 9.73 19.73
C GLY A 77 -6.45 10.32 21.15
N LYS A 78 -5.35 10.83 21.71
CA LYS A 78 -5.28 11.31 23.11
C LYS A 78 -5.56 12.80 23.27
N SER A 79 -5.68 13.55 22.17
CA SER A 79 -5.94 14.99 22.23
C SER A 79 -7.45 15.26 22.17
N GLY A 80 -7.95 16.15 23.04
CA GLY A 80 -9.35 16.59 23.03
C GLY A 80 -9.64 17.71 22.03
N ASP A 81 -8.64 18.12 21.25
CA ASP A 81 -8.72 19.25 20.33
C ASP A 81 -8.59 18.75 18.87
N ILE A 82 -9.61 19.04 18.07
CA ILE A 82 -9.70 18.59 16.67
C ILE A 82 -8.60 19.21 15.81
N GLU A 83 -8.24 20.47 16.05
CA GLU A 83 -7.25 21.19 15.25
C GLU A 83 -5.83 20.74 15.58
N VAL A 84 -5.53 20.52 16.86
CA VAL A 84 -4.28 19.87 17.30
C VAL A 84 -4.17 18.46 16.73
N THR A 85 -5.25 17.67 16.80
CA THR A 85 -5.30 16.32 16.22
C THR A 85 -5.02 16.36 14.71
N ARG A 86 -5.66 17.29 13.98
CA ARG A 86 -5.46 17.49 12.54
C ARG A 86 -4.00 17.78 12.22
N ASN A 87 -3.39 18.74 12.93
CA ASN A 87 -2.02 19.16 12.68
C ASN A 87 -1.02 18.03 12.93
N ASN A 88 -1.21 17.29 14.02
CA ASN A 88 -0.34 16.16 14.34
C ASN A 88 -0.46 15.05 13.28
N ILE A 89 -1.67 14.66 12.87
CA ILE A 89 -1.87 13.65 11.81
C ILE A 89 -1.19 14.09 10.51
N ASN A 90 -1.42 15.34 10.09
CA ASN A 90 -0.86 15.87 8.85
C ASN A 90 0.67 15.90 8.89
N HIS A 91 1.25 16.36 10.01
CA HIS A 91 2.69 16.40 10.21
C HIS A 91 3.31 15.00 10.10
N GLU A 92 2.74 14.01 10.80
CA GLU A 92 3.28 12.65 10.83
C GLU A 92 3.17 11.95 9.47
N ILE A 93 2.10 12.21 8.73
CA ILE A 93 1.97 11.74 7.34
C ILE A 93 3.07 12.34 6.46
N ASP A 94 3.28 13.65 6.54
CA ASP A 94 4.25 14.35 5.70
C ASP A 94 5.69 13.90 6.02
N VAL A 95 6.04 13.82 7.30
CA VAL A 95 7.35 13.31 7.75
C VAL A 95 7.57 11.86 7.29
N THR A 96 6.55 11.01 7.39
CA THR A 96 6.67 9.61 6.96
C THR A 96 6.84 9.49 5.45
N ILE A 97 6.13 10.32 4.67
CA ILE A 97 6.30 10.38 3.21
C ILE A 97 7.73 10.80 2.86
N ASP A 98 8.26 11.85 3.49
CA ASP A 98 9.62 12.33 3.25
C ASP A 98 10.68 11.25 3.57
N ASN A 99 10.48 10.52 4.68
CA ASN A 99 11.35 9.39 5.03
C ASN A 99 11.25 8.25 4.01
N MET A 100 10.05 7.98 3.49
CA MET A 100 9.83 6.99 2.45
C MET A 100 10.46 7.40 1.12
N GLU A 101 10.44 8.68 0.75
CA GLU A 101 11.15 9.18 -0.42
C GLU A 101 12.65 8.99 -0.32
N ASN A 102 13.24 9.10 0.89
CA ASN A 102 14.66 8.83 1.10
C ASN A 102 15.04 7.37 0.83
N ILE A 103 14.13 6.41 1.04
CA ILE A 103 14.37 4.99 0.70
C ILE A 103 14.64 4.84 -0.80
N LYS A 104 13.96 5.62 -1.64
CA LYS A 104 14.10 5.59 -3.10
C LYS A 104 15.46 6.12 -3.59
N LYS A 105 16.25 6.74 -2.71
CA LYS A 105 17.61 7.21 -3.02
C LYS A 105 18.67 6.12 -2.83
N GLU A 106 18.35 5.00 -2.17
CA GLU A 106 19.26 3.86 -2.08
C GLU A 106 19.54 3.36 -3.49
N PRO A 107 20.79 3.35 -3.98
CA PRO A 107 21.10 2.82 -5.31
C PRO A 107 20.97 1.30 -5.33
N ASP A 108 20.72 0.74 -6.52
CA ASP A 108 20.74 -0.71 -6.77
C ASP A 108 19.68 -1.53 -6.04
N ALA A 109 18.70 -0.94 -5.33
CA ALA A 109 17.60 -1.73 -4.79
C ALA A 109 16.61 -2.15 -5.89
N ASP A 110 15.91 -3.26 -5.66
CA ASP A 110 14.92 -3.77 -6.60
C ASP A 110 13.74 -2.79 -6.78
N GLN A 111 13.34 -2.56 -8.04
CA GLN A 111 12.26 -1.64 -8.40
C GLN A 111 10.93 -1.98 -7.71
N ARG A 112 10.70 -3.25 -7.33
CA ARG A 112 9.51 -3.66 -6.58
C ARG A 112 9.47 -3.06 -5.16
N VAL A 113 10.63 -2.81 -4.55
CA VAL A 113 10.70 -2.09 -3.26
C VAL A 113 10.25 -0.66 -3.44
N TYR A 114 10.79 0.07 -4.42
CA TYR A 114 10.35 1.45 -4.69
C TYR A 114 8.89 1.53 -5.10
N SER A 115 8.40 0.55 -5.88
CA SER A 115 6.98 0.47 -6.24
C SER A 115 6.09 0.25 -5.01
N SER A 116 6.57 -0.52 -4.03
CA SER A 116 5.86 -0.71 -2.75
C SER A 116 5.86 0.57 -1.91
N VAL A 117 6.97 1.31 -1.93
CA VAL A 117 7.09 2.63 -1.30
C VAL A 117 6.10 3.61 -1.93
N ASP A 118 6.05 3.71 -3.25
CA ASP A 118 5.15 4.61 -3.98
C ASP A 118 3.67 4.34 -3.68
N ILE A 119 3.29 3.06 -3.63
CA ILE A 119 1.93 2.65 -3.25
C ILE A 119 1.59 3.14 -1.83
N ILE A 120 2.47 2.92 -0.86
CA ILE A 120 2.19 3.31 0.53
C ILE A 120 2.19 4.84 0.70
N MET A 121 3.11 5.56 0.06
CA MET A 121 3.10 7.03 0.05
C MET A 121 1.77 7.55 -0.53
N GLN A 122 1.29 6.95 -1.61
CA GLN A 122 0.01 7.33 -2.20
C GLN A 122 -1.17 7.01 -1.26
N GLN A 123 -1.17 5.85 -0.61
CA GLN A 123 -2.15 5.54 0.45
C GLN A 123 -2.09 6.55 1.60
N MET A 124 -0.91 7.02 1.99
CA MET A 124 -0.76 8.03 3.03
C MET A 124 -1.37 9.38 2.63
N LYS A 125 -1.15 9.81 1.38
CA LYS A 125 -1.78 11.03 0.84
C LYS A 125 -3.31 10.92 0.81
N GLU A 126 -3.85 9.77 0.44
CA GLU A 126 -5.29 9.54 0.42
C GLU A 126 -5.88 9.47 1.84
N MET A 127 -5.20 8.78 2.75
CA MET A 127 -5.56 8.73 4.17
C MET A 127 -5.61 10.13 4.78
N LYS A 128 -4.65 11.01 4.44
CA LYS A 128 -4.65 12.42 4.86
C LYS A 128 -5.97 13.11 4.49
N GLY A 129 -6.41 12.94 3.24
CA GLY A 129 -7.69 13.50 2.77
C GLY A 129 -8.90 12.93 3.51
N ILE A 130 -8.94 11.61 3.72
CA ILE A 130 -10.03 10.94 4.44
C ILE A 130 -10.09 11.41 5.91
N MET A 131 -8.95 11.48 6.59
CA MET A 131 -8.86 11.94 7.98
C MET A 131 -9.27 13.40 8.14
N ASN A 132 -8.78 14.28 7.26
CA ASN A 132 -9.15 15.70 7.30
C ASN A 132 -10.65 15.89 7.09
N LYS A 133 -11.25 15.18 6.12
CA LYS A 133 -12.70 15.21 5.91
C LYS A 133 -13.47 14.71 7.13
N PHE A 134 -13.03 13.63 7.77
CA PHE A 134 -13.65 13.15 9.01
C PHE A 134 -13.62 14.23 10.11
N LEU A 135 -12.46 14.89 10.30
CA LEU A 135 -12.33 15.96 11.29
C LEU A 135 -13.16 17.20 10.94
N ASP A 136 -13.29 17.54 9.66
CA ASP A 136 -14.16 18.63 9.17
C ASP A 136 -15.64 18.33 9.45
N ASP A 137 -16.10 17.11 9.13
CA ASP A 137 -17.45 16.65 9.41
C ASP A 137 -17.75 16.68 10.92
N MET A 138 -16.77 16.29 11.75
CA MET A 138 -16.86 16.34 13.22
C MET A 138 -16.95 17.78 13.75
N ALA A 139 -16.11 18.68 13.25
CA ALA A 139 -16.12 20.09 13.66
C ALA A 139 -17.42 20.80 13.24
N ALA A 140 -17.87 20.57 12.01
CA ALA A 140 -19.12 21.13 11.49
C ALA A 140 -20.33 20.66 12.29
N PHE A 141 -20.37 19.37 12.66
CA PHE A 141 -21.44 18.83 13.48
C PHE A 141 -21.37 19.34 14.92
N ALA A 142 -20.18 19.46 15.53
CA ALA A 142 -20.03 20.04 16.87
C ALA A 142 -20.57 21.49 16.93
N ALA A 143 -20.35 22.28 15.87
CA ALA A 143 -20.82 23.65 15.78
C ALA A 143 -22.37 23.79 15.77
N THR A 144 -23.12 22.72 15.52
CA THR A 144 -24.60 22.75 15.59
C THR A 144 -25.13 22.60 17.01
N ASN A 145 -24.26 22.47 18.03
CA ASN A 145 -24.62 22.20 19.43
C ASN A 145 -25.62 21.04 19.58
N PRO A 146 -25.27 19.84 19.09
CA PRO A 146 -26.14 18.68 19.12
C PRO A 146 -26.36 18.18 20.55
N THR A 147 -27.45 17.44 20.76
CA THR A 147 -27.63 16.68 22.01
C THR A 147 -26.60 15.55 22.10
N GLU A 148 -26.39 15.02 23.31
CA GLU A 148 -25.47 13.89 23.53
C GLU A 148 -25.87 12.65 22.72
N GLU A 149 -27.17 12.36 22.63
CA GLU A 149 -27.69 11.23 21.86
C GLU A 149 -27.42 11.38 20.36
N GLU A 150 -27.69 12.57 19.80
CA GLU A 150 -27.38 12.89 18.41
C GLU A 150 -25.87 12.82 18.14
N GLY A 151 -25.06 13.30 19.09
CA GLY A 151 -23.61 13.25 19.04
C GLY A 151 -23.07 11.83 18.98
N MET A 152 -23.50 10.96 19.89
CA MET A 152 -23.07 9.56 19.90
C MET A 152 -23.47 8.83 18.62
N LYS A 153 -24.67 9.08 18.10
CA LYS A 153 -25.14 8.48 16.84
C LYS A 153 -24.31 8.95 15.64
N PHE A 154 -24.01 10.25 15.58
CA PHE A 154 -23.19 10.83 14.52
C PHE A 154 -21.76 10.29 14.54
N ILE A 155 -21.10 10.34 15.71
CA ILE A 155 -19.73 9.86 15.91
C ILE A 155 -19.60 8.40 15.49
N LYS A 156 -20.54 7.55 15.92
CA LYS A 156 -20.53 6.13 15.56
C LYS A 156 -20.66 5.94 14.05
N GLY A 157 -21.63 6.60 13.41
CA GLY A 157 -21.84 6.49 11.97
C GLY A 157 -20.63 6.96 11.15
N ARG A 158 -20.01 8.09 11.55
CA ARG A 158 -18.80 8.60 10.91
C ARG A 158 -17.58 7.74 11.18
N GLY A 159 -17.46 7.16 12.37
CA GLY A 159 -16.40 6.21 12.71
C GLY A 159 -16.48 4.93 11.88
N ASP A 160 -17.68 4.40 11.65
CA ASP A 160 -17.90 3.22 10.81
C ASP A 160 -17.56 3.51 9.34
N ASP A 161 -17.96 4.67 8.81
CA ASP A 161 -17.60 5.14 7.46
C ASP A 161 -16.09 5.32 7.30
N LEU A 162 -15.44 5.98 8.27
CA LEU A 162 -13.98 6.13 8.30
C LEU A 162 -13.28 4.76 8.27
N LYS A 163 -13.73 3.82 9.11
CA LYS A 163 -13.17 2.45 9.16
C LYS A 163 -13.34 1.73 7.82
N LEU A 164 -14.49 1.88 7.17
CA LEU A 164 -14.76 1.29 5.86
C LEU A 164 -13.80 1.85 4.80
N GLN A 165 -13.69 3.18 4.70
CA GLN A 165 -12.81 3.84 3.73
C GLN A 165 -11.34 3.45 3.94
N MET A 166 -10.87 3.41 5.18
CA MET A 166 -9.50 2.96 5.50
C MET A 166 -9.27 1.49 5.15
N THR A 167 -10.26 0.63 5.37
CA THR A 167 -10.19 -0.78 5.01
C THR A 167 -10.11 -0.96 3.49
N GLN A 168 -10.95 -0.26 2.74
CA GLN A 168 -10.96 -0.29 1.28
C GLN A 168 -9.64 0.22 0.70
N LEU A 169 -9.12 1.33 1.23
CA LEU A 169 -7.83 1.89 0.84
C LEU A 169 -6.70 0.86 1.01
N ARG A 170 -6.64 0.19 2.16
CA ARG A 170 -5.66 -0.86 2.44
C ARG A 170 -5.83 -2.08 1.51
N GLN A 171 -7.06 -2.49 1.26
CA GLN A 171 -7.35 -3.68 0.45
C GLN A 171 -7.02 -3.46 -1.03
N ARG A 172 -7.25 -2.25 -1.57
CA ARG A 172 -7.03 -1.90 -2.97
C ARG A 172 -5.68 -2.36 -3.50
N ASP A 173 -4.61 -2.09 -2.75
CA ASP A 173 -3.25 -2.36 -3.20
C ASP A 173 -2.63 -3.62 -2.55
N SER A 174 -3.39 -4.32 -1.69
CA SER A 174 -2.91 -5.46 -0.90
C SER A 174 -2.36 -6.60 -1.77
N LEU A 175 -3.06 -6.96 -2.86
CA LEU A 175 -2.63 -8.00 -3.78
C LEU A 175 -1.31 -7.61 -4.47
N ARG A 176 -1.19 -6.36 -4.92
CA ARG A 176 0.01 -5.88 -5.60
C ARG A 176 1.22 -5.89 -4.67
N LEU A 177 1.04 -5.44 -3.42
CA LEU A 177 2.09 -5.48 -2.39
C LEU A 177 2.49 -6.92 -2.04
N ALA A 178 1.53 -7.85 -1.96
CA ALA A 178 1.81 -9.27 -1.73
C ALA A 178 2.63 -9.89 -2.88
N VAL A 179 2.24 -9.63 -4.13
CA VAL A 179 2.98 -10.09 -5.32
C VAL A 179 4.41 -9.55 -5.34
N PHE A 180 4.62 -8.29 -4.95
CA PHE A 180 5.95 -7.72 -4.82
C PHE A 180 6.77 -8.41 -3.73
N TYR A 181 6.20 -8.60 -2.54
CA TYR A 181 6.86 -9.30 -1.44
C TYR A 181 7.26 -10.74 -1.81
N ASP A 182 6.33 -11.52 -2.35
CA ASP A 182 6.56 -12.91 -2.74
C ASP A 182 7.62 -13.02 -3.83
N GLY A 183 7.58 -12.11 -4.81
CA GLY A 183 8.58 -12.03 -5.87
C GLY A 183 9.98 -11.72 -5.34
N LEU A 184 10.12 -10.77 -4.42
CA LEU A 184 11.40 -10.43 -3.81
C LEU A 184 11.97 -11.62 -3.03
N ASN A 185 11.17 -12.28 -2.19
CA ASN A 185 11.62 -13.44 -1.42
C ASN A 185 12.06 -14.60 -2.32
N LYS A 186 11.29 -14.86 -3.39
CA LYS A 186 11.60 -15.91 -4.36
C LYS A 186 12.90 -15.63 -5.10
N ASP A 187 13.06 -14.43 -5.66
CA ASP A 187 14.19 -14.11 -6.54
C ASP A 187 15.50 -13.99 -5.76
N TYR A 188 15.45 -13.44 -4.56
CA TYR A 188 16.63 -13.28 -3.70
C TYR A 188 16.88 -14.48 -2.77
N LYS A 189 16.03 -15.51 -2.83
CA LYS A 189 16.06 -16.68 -1.94
C LYS A 189 16.25 -16.25 -0.49
N THR A 190 15.37 -15.36 -0.04
CA THR A 190 15.43 -14.72 1.28
C THR A 190 14.06 -14.76 1.95
N THR A 191 14.01 -14.32 3.20
CA THR A 191 12.76 -14.07 3.92
C THR A 191 12.84 -12.68 4.50
N LEU A 192 12.34 -11.74 3.71
CA LEU A 192 12.21 -10.35 4.09
C LEU A 192 11.29 -10.25 5.31
N PRO A 193 11.61 -9.38 6.28
CA PRO A 193 10.75 -9.13 7.42
C PRO A 193 9.38 -8.66 6.96
N THR A 194 8.41 -8.76 7.85
CA THR A 194 7.03 -8.30 7.69
C THR A 194 6.66 -7.37 8.85
N SER A 195 5.48 -6.77 8.81
CA SER A 195 5.04 -5.87 9.88
C SER A 195 4.92 -6.54 11.25
N THR A 196 4.78 -7.87 11.32
CA THR A 196 4.74 -8.61 12.60
C THR A 196 6.12 -8.79 13.23
N ASP A 197 7.18 -8.52 12.47
CA ASP A 197 8.57 -8.68 12.91
C ASP A 197 9.16 -7.38 13.49
N LEU A 198 8.39 -6.28 13.45
CA LEU A 198 8.78 -4.99 14.02
C LEU A 198 8.47 -4.91 15.53
N PRO A 199 9.37 -4.39 16.37
CA PRO A 199 9.07 -4.14 17.77
C PRO A 199 7.90 -3.15 17.91
N GLY A 200 6.90 -3.48 18.74
CA GLY A 200 5.73 -2.62 19.02
C GLY A 200 4.47 -2.89 18.19
N THR A 201 4.43 -3.94 17.37
CA THR A 201 3.25 -4.32 16.56
C THR A 201 2.43 -5.48 17.11
N LYS A 202 2.77 -6.02 18.29
CA LYS A 202 1.94 -6.97 19.07
C LYS A 202 0.98 -6.24 20.00
#